data_AF-A0A1B6K5K6-F1
#
_entry.id   AF-A0A1B6K5K6-F1
#
_cell.length_a   1.000
_cell.length_b   1.000
_cell.length_c   1.000
_cell.angle_alpha   90.00
_cell.angle_beta   90.00
_cell.angle_gamma   90.00
#
_symmetry.space_group_name_H-M   'P 1'
#
loop_
_entity.id
_entity.type
_entity.pdbx_description
1 polymer ?
#
loop_
_entity_poly.entity_id
_entity_poly.type
_entity_poly.pdbx_seq_one_letter_code
_entity_poly.pdbx_strand_id
1 'polypeptide(L)'
;QRGLQNIPKVDLEGIYNTASLDEVTDDAKSALEEIKEYAEDLPLKLQTAKQLHKDNQHAIENVQTANKELEKVNNILPDIVGLVEQLKAQPQELTQMGDLIRKDLEHLKTRIAMARDIANKIKVGVTFFRNTTLELRNPESISHQGLNSHISTYFKTQEPNGLILYLGNEKGTSRKMRRSNSDDFMALQLENGYPVLTIDLGSGPEQINNNKFVSDNNWYQAIIDR
;
A
#
# COMPACT_ATOMS: atom_id res chain seq x y z
N GLN A 1 70.38 110.94 30.16
CA GLN A 1 68.99 111.34 30.45
C GLN A 1 68.07 110.59 29.50
N ARG A 2 67.16 109.79 30.07
CA ARG A 2 65.84 109.34 29.58
C ARG A 2 65.65 109.05 28.08
N GLY A 3 65.28 107.80 27.75
CA GLY A 3 64.61 107.51 26.47
C GLY A 3 64.77 106.12 25.85
N LEU A 4 65.03 105.04 26.60
CA LEU A 4 64.48 103.72 26.22
C LEU A 4 62.93 103.89 26.23
N GLN A 5 62.16 103.32 25.31
CA GLN A 5 61.64 101.95 25.48
C GLN A 5 60.76 101.55 24.29
N ASN A 6 60.99 100.32 23.81
CA ASN A 6 60.00 99.38 23.28
C ASN A 6 59.37 99.60 21.89
N ILE A 7 60.13 99.30 20.84
CA ILE A 7 59.60 98.54 19.70
C ILE A 7 60.56 97.37 19.45
N PRO A 8 60.18 96.11 19.68
CA PRO A 8 60.99 94.97 19.29
C PRO A 8 61.15 94.95 17.77
N LYS A 9 62.41 94.97 17.34
CA LYS A 9 62.87 94.81 15.95
C LYS A 9 62.27 93.57 15.32
N VAL A 10 61.76 93.71 14.10
CA VAL A 10 61.78 92.65 13.11
C VAL A 10 62.82 93.08 12.09
N ASP A 11 64.00 92.47 12.17
CA ASP A 11 65.02 92.58 11.15
C ASP A 11 64.52 91.82 9.92
N LEU A 12 64.12 92.58 8.89
CA LEU A 12 63.53 92.06 7.67
C LEU A 12 64.56 91.33 6.78
N GLU A 13 65.84 91.32 7.16
CA GLU A 13 66.91 90.62 6.43
C GLU A 13 67.15 89.17 6.88
N GLY A 14 66.44 88.67 7.90
CA GLY A 14 66.55 87.29 8.39
C GLY A 14 65.49 86.30 7.87
N ILE A 15 64.58 86.73 7.00
CA ILE A 15 63.42 85.92 6.54
C ILE A 15 63.70 85.24 5.17
N TYR A 16 64.79 85.58 4.51
CA TYR A 16 65.25 84.88 3.30
C TYR A 16 66.42 83.95 3.64
N ASN A 17 66.15 82.64 3.63
CA ASN A 17 67.09 81.52 3.72
C ASN A 17 67.43 81.00 5.12
N THR A 18 66.58 80.11 5.65
CA THR A 18 66.92 78.70 5.92
C THR A 18 65.65 77.87 6.15
N ALA A 19 64.79 77.83 5.13
CA ALA A 19 64.39 76.55 4.59
C ALA A 19 64.79 76.68 3.13
N SER A 20 65.47 75.69 2.53
CA SER A 20 65.74 75.78 1.09
C SER A 20 64.39 76.04 0.41
N LEU A 21 64.32 76.95 -0.56
CA LEU A 21 63.10 77.13 -1.35
C LEU A 21 62.62 75.76 -1.89
N ASP A 22 63.56 74.83 -2.09
CA ASP A 22 63.31 73.44 -2.45
C ASP A 22 62.59 72.63 -1.35
N GLU A 23 62.93 72.80 -0.07
CA GLU A 23 62.41 72.00 1.07
C GLU A 23 60.96 72.38 1.40
N VAL A 24 60.64 73.68 1.41
CA VAL A 24 59.25 74.17 1.53
C VAL A 24 58.41 73.74 0.33
N THR A 25 59.01 73.70 -0.87
CA THR A 25 58.31 73.17 -2.05
C THR A 25 58.16 71.65 -2.05
N ASP A 26 59.03 70.91 -1.37
CA ASP A 26 58.98 69.44 -1.26
C ASP A 26 57.93 68.99 -0.23
N ASP A 27 57.86 69.68 0.91
CA ASP A 27 56.78 69.51 1.90
C ASP A 27 55.42 69.88 1.30
N ALA A 28 55.35 70.99 0.55
CA ALA A 28 54.12 71.38 -0.14
C ALA A 28 53.72 70.37 -1.23
N LYS A 29 54.69 69.77 -1.94
CA LYS A 29 54.43 68.70 -2.91
C LYS A 29 53.95 67.41 -2.23
N SER A 30 54.60 67.01 -1.13
CA SER A 30 54.21 65.83 -0.35
C SER A 30 52.80 65.97 0.21
N ALA A 31 52.49 67.13 0.80
CA ALA A 31 51.14 67.42 1.28
C ALA A 31 50.10 67.45 0.13
N LEU A 32 50.46 67.99 -1.03
CA LEU A 32 49.60 67.96 -2.22
C LEU A 32 49.40 66.53 -2.76
N GLU A 33 50.41 65.68 -2.66
CA GLU A 33 50.36 64.29 -3.10
C GLU A 33 49.48 63.44 -2.16
N GLU A 34 49.60 63.61 -0.84
CA GLU A 34 48.69 63.02 0.14
C GLU A 34 47.25 63.51 -0.04
N ILE A 35 47.05 64.82 -0.24
CA ILE A 35 45.71 65.38 -0.50
C ILE A 35 45.13 64.81 -1.80
N LYS A 36 45.97 64.62 -2.81
CA LYS A 36 45.56 64.03 -4.09
C LYS A 36 45.20 62.55 -3.92
N GLU A 37 45.99 61.78 -3.17
CA GLU A 37 45.70 60.38 -2.83
C GLU A 37 44.37 60.26 -2.07
N TYR A 38 44.14 61.11 -1.07
CA TYR A 38 42.86 61.16 -0.34
C TYR A 38 41.69 61.61 -1.22
N ALA A 39 41.90 62.57 -2.12
CA ALA A 39 40.88 63.04 -3.05
C ALA A 39 40.52 61.96 -4.08
N GLU A 40 41.46 61.09 -4.46
CA GLU A 40 41.24 59.94 -5.35
C GLU A 40 40.54 58.75 -4.64
N ASP A 41 40.76 58.56 -3.33
CA ASP A 41 40.15 57.47 -2.53
C ASP A 41 38.76 57.84 -1.97
N LEU A 42 38.45 59.12 -1.80
CA LEU A 42 37.15 59.62 -1.31
C LEU A 42 35.93 59.07 -2.11
N PRO A 43 35.96 59.07 -3.46
CA PRO A 43 34.89 58.50 -4.29
C PRO A 43 34.68 57.01 -4.03
N LEU A 44 35.77 56.24 -3.86
CA LEU A 44 35.71 54.80 -3.61
C LEU A 44 35.08 54.50 -2.24
N LYS A 45 35.47 55.25 -1.20
CA LYS A 45 34.86 55.16 0.13
C LYS A 45 33.38 55.55 0.13
N LEU A 46 33.01 56.59 -0.62
CA LEU A 46 31.61 57.00 -0.78
C LEU A 46 30.79 55.92 -1.51
N GLN A 47 31.35 55.29 -2.54
CA GLN A 47 30.72 54.18 -3.24
C GLN A 47 30.53 52.97 -2.32
N THR A 48 31.55 52.66 -1.52
CA THR A 48 31.50 51.58 -0.52
C THR A 48 30.44 51.84 0.54
N ALA A 49 30.34 53.07 1.05
CA ALA A 49 29.32 53.45 2.02
C ALA A 49 27.89 53.38 1.43
N LYS A 50 27.71 53.76 0.16
CA LYS A 50 26.42 53.62 -0.54
C LYS A 50 26.05 52.15 -0.75
N GLN A 51 27.01 51.31 -1.13
CA GLN A 51 26.79 49.88 -1.30
C GLN A 51 26.43 49.23 0.04
N LEU A 52 27.16 49.56 1.11
CA LEU A 52 26.88 49.08 2.46
C LEU A 52 25.48 49.48 2.94
N HIS A 53 25.03 50.70 2.64
CA HIS A 53 23.67 51.13 2.97
C HIS A 53 22.62 50.30 2.23
N LYS A 54 22.84 50.05 0.93
CA LYS A 54 21.96 49.21 0.11
C LYS A 54 21.94 47.76 0.60
N ASP A 55 23.10 47.20 0.93
CA ASP A 55 23.22 45.84 1.47
C ASP A 55 22.53 45.72 2.83
N ASN A 56 22.64 46.74 3.67
CA ASN A 56 21.94 46.79 4.96
C ASN A 56 20.43 46.88 4.78
N GLN A 57 19.94 47.67 3.82
CA GLN A 57 18.51 47.71 3.50
C GLN A 57 18.01 46.35 3.01
N HIS A 58 18.74 45.70 2.10
CA HIS A 58 18.41 44.35 1.65
C HIS A 58 18.45 43.33 2.80
N ALA A 59 19.40 43.45 3.73
CA ALA A 59 19.46 42.60 4.91
C ALA A 59 18.22 42.76 5.80
N ILE A 60 17.74 43.99 6.01
CA ILE A 60 16.52 44.27 6.77
C ILE A 60 15.29 43.67 6.07
N GLU A 61 15.16 43.87 4.76
CA GLU A 61 14.07 43.29 3.95
C GLU A 61 14.08 41.76 3.99
N ASN A 62 15.27 41.15 3.91
CA ASN A 62 15.45 39.70 4.00
C ASN A 62 15.05 39.17 5.37
N VAL A 63 15.43 39.84 6.47
CA VAL A 63 15.03 39.47 7.83
C VAL A 63 13.52 39.58 8.02
N GLN A 64 12.90 40.66 7.52
CA GLN A 64 11.44 40.81 7.58
C GLN A 64 10.72 39.72 6.80
N THR A 65 11.24 39.34 5.64
CA THR A 65 10.68 38.26 4.82
C THR A 65 10.84 36.91 5.51
N ALA A 66 12.02 36.63 6.06
CA ALA A 66 12.27 35.42 6.85
C ALA A 66 11.31 35.31 8.05
N ASN A 67 11.05 36.40 8.76
CA ASN A 67 10.10 36.42 9.87
C ASN A 67 8.67 36.11 9.41
N LYS A 68 8.23 36.65 8.27
CA LYS A 68 6.91 36.32 7.69
C LYS A 68 6.81 34.85 7.30
N GLU A 69 7.86 34.26 6.75
CA GLU A 69 7.88 32.82 6.44
C GLU A 69 7.88 31.97 7.72
N LEU A 70 8.60 32.37 8.77
CA LEU A 70 8.57 31.71 10.07
C LEU A 70 7.19 31.77 10.72
N GLU A 71 6.46 32.87 10.59
CA GLU A 71 5.07 32.97 11.08
C GLU A 71 4.15 32.00 10.34
N LYS A 72 4.28 31.87 9.02
CA LYS A 72 3.51 30.87 8.25
C LYS A 72 3.79 29.45 8.74
N VAL A 73 5.06 29.12 8.96
CA VAL A 73 5.46 27.81 9.50
C VAL A 73 4.86 27.60 10.90
N ASN A 74 4.96 28.61 11.78
CA ASN A 74 4.41 28.55 13.13
C ASN A 74 2.89 28.33 13.14
N ASN A 75 2.18 28.90 12.16
CA ASN A 75 0.74 28.74 12.04
C ASN A 75 0.33 27.36 11.48
N ILE A 76 1.17 26.71 10.67
CA ILE A 76 0.87 25.39 10.07
C ILE A 76 1.29 24.23 10.98
N LEU A 77 2.31 24.42 11.83
CA LEU A 77 2.81 23.40 12.73
C LEU A 77 1.73 22.71 13.59
N PRO A 78 0.76 23.43 14.20
CA PRO A 78 -0.32 22.81 14.97
C PRO A 78 -1.18 21.85 14.14
N ASP A 79 -1.49 22.20 12.89
CA ASP A 79 -2.29 21.35 12.00
C ASP A 79 -1.53 20.07 11.63
N ILE A 80 -0.23 20.18 11.34
CA ILE A 80 0.62 19.02 11.06
C ILE A 80 0.69 18.10 12.28
N VAL A 81 0.87 18.64 13.48
CA VAL A 81 0.89 17.85 14.72
C VAL A 81 -0.47 17.18 14.95
N GLY A 82 -1.57 17.90 14.73
CA GLY A 82 -2.93 17.36 14.85
C GLY A 82 -3.19 16.20 13.87
N LEU A 83 -2.79 16.37 12.61
CA LEU A 83 -2.90 15.33 11.58
C LEU A 83 -2.05 14.10 11.94
N VAL A 84 -0.83 14.29 12.45
CA VAL A 84 0.04 13.19 12.88
C VAL A 84 -0.58 12.42 14.05
N GLU A 85 -1.17 13.10 15.03
CA GLU A 85 -1.85 12.44 16.15
C GLU A 85 -3.09 11.66 15.68
N GLN A 86 -3.89 12.21 14.76
CA GLN A 86 -5.02 11.49 14.15
C GLN A 86 -4.56 10.25 13.37
N LEU A 87 -3.48 10.38 12.58
CA LEU A 87 -2.89 9.28 11.83
C LEU A 87 -2.26 8.20 12.72
N LYS A 88 -1.84 8.52 13.94
CA LYS A 88 -1.35 7.52 14.90
C LYS A 88 -2.47 6.65 15.46
N ALA A 89 -3.67 7.19 15.62
CA ALA A 89 -4.82 6.46 16.17
C ALA A 89 -5.52 5.56 15.13
N GLN A 90 -5.57 6.00 13.88
CA GLN A 90 -6.29 5.31 12.79
C GLN A 90 -5.86 3.84 12.55
N PRO A 91 -4.56 3.46 12.57
CA PRO A 91 -4.14 2.08 12.38
C PRO A 91 -4.64 1.12 13.46
N GLN A 92 -4.74 1.59 14.71
CA GLN A 92 -5.23 0.76 15.82
C GLN A 92 -6.72 0.45 15.66
N GLU A 93 -7.52 1.45 15.29
CA GLU A 93 -8.95 1.26 15.01
C GLU A 93 -9.18 0.28 13.85
N LEU A 94 -8.41 0.43 12.76
CA LEU A 94 -8.47 -0.48 11.61
C LEU A 94 -8.08 -1.91 11.98
N THR A 95 -7.07 -2.08 12.85
CA THR A 95 -6.64 -3.39 13.33
C THR A 95 -7.73 -4.05 14.18
N GLN A 96 -8.33 -3.31 15.11
CA GLN A 96 -9.43 -3.80 15.94
C GLN A 96 -10.64 -4.19 15.09
N MET A 97 -11.01 -3.36 14.10
CA MET A 97 -12.08 -3.69 13.16
C MET A 97 -11.75 -4.96 12.37
N GLY A 98 -10.52 -5.11 11.90
CA GLY A 98 -10.05 -6.32 11.21
C GLY A 98 -10.17 -7.57 12.07
N ASP A 99 -9.81 -7.48 13.35
CA ASP A 99 -9.92 -8.59 14.30
C ASP A 99 -11.38 -8.96 14.61
N LEU A 100 -12.26 -7.97 14.73
CA LEU A 100 -13.70 -8.21 14.90
C LEU A 100 -14.29 -8.93 13.69
N ILE A 101 -14.01 -8.44 12.47
CA ILE A 101 -14.48 -9.08 11.23
C ILE A 101 -13.96 -10.52 11.14
N ARG A 102 -12.69 -10.75 11.46
CA ARG A 102 -12.10 -12.10 11.48
C ARG A 102 -12.84 -13.02 12.44
N LYS A 103 -13.14 -12.54 13.65
CA LYS A 103 -13.88 -13.30 14.66
C LYS A 103 -15.31 -13.60 14.19
N ASP A 104 -16.00 -12.62 13.62
CA ASP A 104 -17.37 -12.80 13.12
C ASP A 104 -17.43 -13.77 11.94
N LEU A 105 -16.43 -13.76 11.05
CA LEU A 105 -16.30 -14.73 9.97
C LEU A 105 -16.11 -16.16 10.49
N GLU A 106 -15.28 -16.37 11.51
CA GLU A 106 -15.11 -17.69 12.12
C GLU A 106 -16.40 -18.18 12.79
N HIS A 107 -17.11 -17.30 13.50
CA HIS A 107 -18.43 -17.63 14.06
C HIS A 107 -19.43 -17.98 12.97
N LEU A 108 -19.48 -17.21 11.88
CA LEU A 108 -20.37 -17.46 10.76
C LEU A 108 -20.06 -18.81 10.09
N LYS A 109 -18.78 -19.09 9.81
CA LYS A 109 -18.32 -20.36 9.25
C LYS A 109 -18.76 -21.55 10.11
N THR A 110 -18.59 -21.43 11.43
CA THR A 110 -18.99 -22.46 12.38
C THR A 110 -20.52 -22.66 12.39
N ARG A 111 -21.29 -21.57 12.41
CA ARG A 111 -22.77 -21.65 12.35
C ARG A 111 -23.28 -22.27 11.06
N ILE A 112 -22.65 -21.94 9.92
CA ILE A 112 -22.98 -22.55 8.63
C ILE A 112 -22.70 -24.06 8.66
N ALA A 113 -21.56 -24.47 9.21
CA ALA A 113 -21.23 -25.89 9.37
C ALA A 113 -22.27 -26.62 10.25
N MET A 114 -22.67 -26.03 11.38
CA MET A 114 -23.71 -26.59 12.25
C MET A 114 -25.07 -26.68 11.55
N ALA A 115 -25.49 -25.63 10.85
CA ALA A 115 -26.76 -25.64 10.11
C ALA A 115 -26.77 -26.73 9.02
N ARG A 116 -25.63 -26.94 8.34
CA ARG A 116 -25.45 -28.04 7.38
C ARG A 116 -25.52 -29.41 8.04
N ASP A 117 -24.88 -29.61 9.18
CA ASP A 117 -24.94 -30.86 9.94
C ASP A 117 -26.39 -31.19 10.35
N ILE A 118 -27.14 -30.18 10.81
CA ILE A 118 -28.57 -30.33 11.11
C ILE A 118 -29.37 -30.68 9.85
N ALA A 119 -29.13 -29.99 8.74
CA ALA A 119 -29.82 -30.24 7.48
C ALA A 119 -29.55 -31.66 6.94
N ASN A 120 -28.31 -32.13 7.02
CA ASN A 120 -27.89 -33.46 6.58
C ASN A 120 -28.51 -34.60 7.42
N LYS A 121 -28.98 -34.31 8.65
CA LYS A 121 -29.69 -35.28 9.51
C LYS A 121 -31.15 -35.49 9.11
N ILE A 122 -31.71 -34.60 8.29
CA ILE A 122 -33.11 -34.68 7.85
C ILE A 122 -33.22 -35.76 6.77
N LYS A 123 -33.87 -36.89 7.12
CA LYS A 123 -34.14 -37.99 6.18
C LYS A 123 -35.39 -37.67 5.36
N VAL A 124 -35.19 -37.13 4.16
CA VAL A 124 -36.27 -36.84 3.20
C VAL A 124 -36.03 -37.56 1.88
N GLY A 125 -37.13 -37.99 1.25
CA GLY A 125 -37.11 -38.42 -0.14
C GLY A 125 -37.35 -37.24 -1.06
N VAL A 126 -36.72 -37.25 -2.24
CA VAL A 126 -36.92 -36.25 -3.29
C VAL A 126 -37.50 -36.94 -4.52
N THR A 127 -38.50 -36.32 -5.16
CA THR A 127 -39.06 -36.81 -6.42
C THR A 127 -38.32 -36.17 -7.58
N PHE A 128 -37.80 -37.00 -8.48
CA PHE A 128 -37.11 -36.55 -9.69
C PHE A 128 -38.00 -36.71 -10.92
N PHE A 129 -37.90 -35.75 -11.84
CA PHE A 129 -38.40 -35.79 -13.21
C PHE A 129 -37.22 -35.74 -14.19
N ARG A 130 -37.48 -35.93 -15.48
CA ARG A 130 -36.43 -35.98 -16.53
C ARG A 130 -35.53 -34.75 -16.61
N ASN A 131 -35.96 -33.61 -16.05
CA ASN A 131 -35.25 -32.33 -16.05
C ASN A 131 -34.82 -31.86 -14.66
N THR A 132 -34.83 -32.73 -13.65
CA THR A 132 -34.40 -32.37 -12.28
C THR A 132 -33.11 -33.07 -11.94
N THR A 133 -32.19 -32.35 -11.31
CA THR A 133 -30.92 -32.88 -10.80
C THR A 133 -30.69 -32.38 -9.39
N LEU A 134 -30.05 -33.20 -8.56
CA LEU A 134 -29.63 -32.82 -7.21
C LEU A 134 -28.12 -32.92 -7.14
N GLU A 135 -27.45 -31.78 -6.96
CA GLU A 135 -26.01 -31.73 -6.75
C GLU A 135 -25.72 -31.69 -5.26
N LEU A 136 -25.00 -32.70 -4.78
CA LEU A 136 -24.61 -32.80 -3.38
C LEU A 136 -23.18 -32.30 -3.19
N ARG A 137 -22.94 -31.65 -2.05
CA ARG A 137 -21.58 -31.26 -1.69
C ARG A 137 -20.78 -32.47 -1.24
N ASN A 138 -19.58 -32.54 -1.77
CA ASN A 138 -18.50 -33.40 -1.31
C ASN A 138 -18.31 -33.26 0.22
N PRO A 139 -18.36 -34.37 1.00
CA PRO A 139 -18.03 -34.33 2.43
C PRO A 139 -16.58 -33.87 2.66
N GLU A 140 -16.32 -33.22 3.81
CA GLU A 140 -15.01 -32.66 4.11
C GLU A 140 -13.88 -33.71 4.22
N SER A 141 -14.23 -35.00 4.33
CA SER A 141 -13.32 -36.13 4.50
C SER A 141 -12.72 -36.73 3.21
N ILE A 142 -13.12 -36.28 2.02
CA ILE A 142 -12.69 -36.92 0.75
C ILE A 142 -11.17 -36.98 0.59
N SER A 143 -10.44 -36.00 1.13
CA SER A 143 -8.97 -35.96 1.13
C SER A 143 -8.32 -37.20 1.78
N HIS A 144 -9.03 -37.91 2.66
CA HIS A 144 -8.57 -39.12 3.36
C HIS A 144 -9.16 -40.42 2.80
N GLN A 145 -10.07 -40.35 1.82
CA GLN A 145 -10.84 -41.51 1.32
C GLN A 145 -10.36 -42.02 -0.04
N GLY A 146 -9.10 -41.76 -0.40
CA GLY A 146 -8.55 -42.07 -1.72
C GLY A 146 -8.58 -43.54 -2.15
N LEU A 147 -9.05 -44.48 -1.32
CA LEU A 147 -9.04 -45.92 -1.64
C LEU A 147 -10.32 -46.69 -1.29
N ASN A 148 -11.11 -46.29 -0.28
CA ASN A 148 -12.33 -47.00 0.10
C ASN A 148 -13.55 -46.07 0.10
N SER A 149 -14.52 -46.37 -0.76
CA SER A 149 -15.75 -45.58 -0.92
C SER A 149 -16.96 -46.47 -0.72
N HIS A 150 -17.58 -46.37 0.45
CA HIS A 150 -18.91 -46.92 0.69
C HIS A 150 -19.95 -45.89 0.28
N ILE A 151 -20.71 -46.16 -0.76
CA ILE A 151 -21.79 -45.31 -1.24
C ILE A 151 -23.07 -46.10 -1.19
N SER A 152 -24.11 -45.53 -0.59
CA SER A 152 -25.43 -46.13 -0.59
C SER A 152 -26.51 -45.11 -0.95
N THR A 153 -27.50 -45.54 -1.72
CA THR A 153 -28.64 -44.70 -2.08
C THR A 153 -29.91 -45.53 -2.13
N TYR A 154 -31.02 -44.94 -1.69
CA TYR A 154 -32.35 -45.52 -1.79
C TYR A 154 -33.09 -44.88 -2.95
N PHE A 155 -33.69 -45.69 -3.82
CA PHE A 155 -34.46 -45.20 -4.96
C PHE A 155 -35.70 -46.07 -5.23
N LYS A 156 -36.66 -45.48 -5.93
CA LYS A 156 -37.89 -46.11 -6.39
C LYS A 156 -38.26 -45.51 -7.73
N THR A 157 -38.50 -46.33 -8.75
CA THR A 157 -38.82 -45.85 -10.09
C THR A 157 -39.66 -46.85 -10.89
N GLN A 158 -40.41 -46.33 -11.87
CA GLN A 158 -41.06 -47.11 -12.94
C GLN A 158 -40.36 -46.92 -14.29
N GLU A 159 -39.47 -45.93 -14.40
CA GLU A 159 -38.73 -45.69 -15.63
C GLU A 159 -37.64 -46.77 -15.78
N PRO A 160 -37.58 -47.49 -16.91
CA PRO A 160 -36.60 -48.55 -17.12
C PRO A 160 -35.19 -48.02 -17.41
N ASN A 161 -35.08 -46.75 -17.80
CA ASN A 161 -33.80 -46.13 -18.17
C ASN A 161 -33.64 -44.79 -17.44
N GLY A 162 -32.46 -44.56 -16.86
CA GLY A 162 -32.17 -43.29 -16.20
C GLY A 162 -30.91 -43.33 -15.33
N LEU A 163 -30.29 -42.17 -15.14
CA LEU A 163 -29.15 -41.99 -14.24
C LEU A 163 -29.66 -41.86 -12.79
N ILE A 164 -29.10 -42.67 -11.88
CA ILE A 164 -29.44 -42.63 -10.45
C ILE A 164 -28.41 -41.80 -9.67
N LEU A 165 -27.12 -42.04 -9.93
CA LEU A 165 -26.02 -41.42 -9.19
C LEU A 165 -24.84 -41.19 -10.13
N TYR A 166 -24.19 -40.04 -9.98
CA TYR A 166 -22.91 -39.74 -10.62
C TYR A 166 -21.95 -39.13 -9.59
N LEU A 167 -20.74 -39.65 -9.56
CA LEU A 167 -19.63 -39.16 -8.74
C LEU A 167 -18.41 -39.09 -9.64
N GLY A 168 -17.89 -37.91 -9.92
CA GLY A 168 -16.72 -37.79 -10.76
C GLY A 168 -16.33 -36.36 -10.99
N ASN A 169 -15.13 -36.18 -11.54
CA ASN A 169 -14.65 -34.86 -11.92
C ASN A 169 -15.31 -34.42 -13.24
N GLU A 170 -15.37 -33.10 -13.49
CA GLU A 170 -15.78 -32.58 -14.79
C GLU A 170 -14.77 -33.05 -15.85
N LYS A 171 -15.24 -33.43 -17.04
CA LYS A 171 -14.36 -33.85 -18.14
C LYS A 171 -13.32 -32.76 -18.46
N GLY A 172 -12.04 -33.13 -18.45
CA GLY A 172 -10.94 -32.18 -18.66
C GLY A 172 -10.49 -31.42 -17.42
N THR A 173 -10.97 -31.77 -16.23
CA THR A 173 -10.43 -31.27 -14.95
C THR A 173 -8.94 -31.59 -14.82
N SER A 174 -8.51 -32.76 -15.29
CA SER A 174 -7.09 -33.15 -15.35
C SER A 174 -6.22 -32.21 -16.20
N ARG A 175 -6.80 -31.54 -17.19
CA ARG A 175 -6.09 -30.55 -18.04
C ARG A 175 -6.17 -29.13 -17.48
N LYS A 176 -7.20 -28.80 -16.70
CA LYS A 176 -7.45 -27.45 -16.14
C LYS A 176 -6.88 -27.27 -14.73
N MET A 177 -6.76 -28.33 -13.94
CA MET A 177 -6.27 -28.29 -12.57
C MET A 177 -5.07 -29.22 -12.36
N ARG A 178 -3.90 -28.66 -12.05
CA ARG A 178 -2.66 -29.38 -11.70
C ARG A 178 -2.79 -30.35 -10.50
N ARG A 179 -3.90 -30.30 -9.75
CA ARG A 179 -4.16 -31.12 -8.56
C ARG A 179 -5.09 -32.31 -8.81
N SER A 180 -5.73 -32.39 -9.97
CA SER A 180 -6.52 -33.55 -10.36
C SER A 180 -5.74 -34.28 -11.45
N ASN A 181 -5.26 -35.48 -11.17
CA ASN A 181 -4.44 -36.25 -12.12
C ASN A 181 -5.28 -37.20 -13.00
N SER A 182 -6.60 -37.24 -12.80
CA SER A 182 -7.47 -38.17 -13.49
C SER A 182 -8.91 -37.64 -13.62
N ASP A 183 -9.54 -37.96 -14.74
CA ASP A 183 -10.96 -37.73 -14.99
C ASP A 183 -11.78 -38.92 -14.43
N ASP A 184 -11.53 -39.29 -13.17
CA ASP A 184 -12.18 -40.43 -12.53
C ASP A 184 -13.67 -40.17 -12.37
N PHE A 185 -14.48 -41.19 -12.63
CA PHE A 185 -15.91 -41.14 -12.39
C PHE A 185 -16.50 -42.52 -12.07
N MET A 186 -17.66 -42.47 -11.43
CA MET A 186 -18.54 -43.58 -11.12
C MET A 186 -19.97 -43.14 -11.42
N ALA A 187 -20.72 -43.96 -12.15
CA ALA A 187 -22.10 -43.72 -12.52
C ALA A 187 -22.94 -44.97 -12.28
N LEU A 188 -24.03 -44.84 -11.52
CA LEU A 188 -25.06 -45.86 -11.39
C LEU A 188 -26.26 -45.44 -12.22
N GLN A 189 -26.67 -46.28 -13.15
CA GLN A 189 -27.82 -46.05 -14.03
C GLN A 189 -28.69 -47.30 -14.13
N LEU A 190 -29.89 -47.12 -14.67
CA LEU A 190 -30.76 -48.22 -15.10
C LEU A 190 -30.70 -48.34 -16.61
N GLU A 191 -30.59 -49.58 -17.08
CA GLU A 191 -30.76 -49.96 -18.48
C GLU A 191 -31.79 -51.08 -18.57
N ASN A 192 -32.88 -50.84 -19.29
CA ASN A 192 -33.99 -51.79 -19.44
C ASN A 192 -34.55 -52.33 -18.11
N GLY A 193 -34.48 -51.52 -17.05
CA GLY A 193 -34.96 -51.85 -15.70
C GLY A 193 -33.94 -52.55 -14.81
N TYR A 194 -32.70 -52.73 -15.28
CA TYR A 194 -31.60 -53.39 -14.57
C TYR A 194 -30.50 -52.39 -14.19
N PRO A 195 -29.95 -52.44 -12.96
CA PRO A 195 -28.84 -51.59 -12.56
C PRO A 195 -27.54 -51.90 -13.33
N VAL A 196 -26.91 -50.85 -13.83
CA VAL A 196 -25.60 -50.85 -14.48
C VAL A 196 -24.71 -49.82 -13.77
N LEU A 197 -23.58 -50.28 -13.25
CA LEU A 197 -22.56 -49.44 -12.63
C LEU A 197 -21.39 -49.30 -13.59
N THR A 198 -21.07 -48.06 -13.99
CA THR A 198 -19.88 -47.74 -14.80
C THR A 198 -18.86 -47.03 -13.94
N ILE A 199 -17.60 -47.46 -13.97
CA ILE A 199 -16.51 -46.85 -13.20
C ILE A 199 -15.30 -46.66 -14.11
N ASP A 200 -14.69 -45.47 -14.11
CA ASP A 200 -13.39 -45.21 -14.72
C ASP A 200 -12.47 -44.57 -13.69
N LEU A 201 -11.29 -45.16 -13.51
CA LEU A 201 -10.26 -44.72 -12.56
C LEU A 201 -8.93 -44.41 -13.27
N GLY A 202 -8.99 -44.12 -14.57
CA GLY A 202 -7.83 -43.81 -15.41
C GLY A 202 -7.29 -44.98 -16.22
N SER A 203 -7.87 -46.19 -16.10
CA SER A 203 -7.56 -47.35 -16.95
C SER A 203 -8.62 -47.57 -18.05
N GLY A 204 -9.64 -46.72 -18.13
CA GLY A 204 -10.79 -46.86 -18.99
C GLY A 204 -12.03 -47.32 -18.22
N PRO A 205 -13.23 -47.14 -18.80
CA PRO A 205 -14.48 -47.46 -18.13
C PRO A 205 -14.73 -48.96 -18.08
N GLU A 206 -15.06 -49.45 -16.88
CA GLU A 206 -15.54 -50.81 -16.61
C GLU A 206 -17.03 -50.77 -16.26
N GLN A 207 -17.79 -51.78 -16.70
CA GLN A 207 -19.22 -51.92 -16.42
C GLN A 207 -19.51 -53.17 -15.59
N ILE A 208 -20.33 -53.01 -14.56
CA ILE A 208 -20.82 -54.08 -13.69
C ILE A 208 -22.35 -54.07 -13.76
N ASN A 209 -22.92 -55.18 -14.21
CA ASN A 209 -24.37 -55.33 -14.41
C ASN A 209 -24.99 -56.16 -13.30
N ASN A 210 -26.16 -55.75 -12.82
CA ASN A 210 -26.94 -56.51 -11.85
C ASN A 210 -28.20 -57.09 -12.51
N ASN A 211 -28.41 -58.40 -12.38
CA ASN A 211 -29.54 -59.10 -13.00
C ASN A 211 -30.88 -58.91 -12.28
N LYS A 212 -30.95 -58.06 -11.26
CA LYS A 212 -32.17 -57.74 -10.54
C LYS A 212 -32.95 -56.64 -11.25
N PHE A 213 -34.18 -56.94 -11.66
CA PHE A 213 -35.11 -55.93 -12.15
C PHE A 213 -35.57 -55.03 -11.00
N VAL A 214 -35.53 -53.70 -11.18
CA VAL A 214 -35.80 -52.71 -10.13
C VAL A 214 -36.72 -51.56 -10.56
N SER A 215 -37.17 -51.54 -11.82
CA SER A 215 -38.10 -50.52 -12.34
C SER A 215 -39.57 -50.96 -12.17
N ASP A 216 -39.94 -51.44 -10.99
CA ASP A 216 -41.27 -51.98 -10.64
C ASP A 216 -42.02 -51.13 -9.60
N ASN A 217 -41.57 -49.89 -9.38
CA ASN A 217 -42.09 -48.98 -8.35
C ASN A 217 -41.89 -49.45 -6.89
N ASN A 218 -40.99 -50.40 -6.62
CA ASN A 218 -40.61 -50.75 -5.26
C ASN A 218 -39.34 -50.01 -4.80
N TRP A 219 -39.17 -49.87 -3.49
CA TRP A 219 -37.98 -49.27 -2.91
C TRP A 219 -36.81 -50.26 -2.96
N TYR A 220 -35.68 -49.81 -3.47
CA TYR A 220 -34.42 -50.54 -3.46
C TYR A 220 -33.31 -49.71 -2.83
N GLN A 221 -32.35 -50.39 -2.23
CA GLN A 221 -31.09 -49.82 -1.81
C GLN A 221 -30.00 -50.31 -2.75
N ALA A 222 -29.32 -49.38 -3.42
CA ALA A 222 -28.05 -49.66 -4.07
C ALA A 222 -26.94 -49.38 -3.07
N ILE A 223 -26.01 -50.33 -2.96
CA ILE A 223 -24.80 -50.22 -2.14
C ILE A 223 -23.62 -50.52 -3.06
N ILE A 224 -22.67 -49.61 -3.09
CA ILE A 224 -21.42 -49.72 -3.83
C ILE A 224 -20.32 -49.69 -2.77
N ASP A 225 -19.60 -50.80 -2.66
CA ASP A 225 -18.46 -50.96 -1.78
C ASP A 225 -17.21 -51.16 -2.63
N ARG A 226 -16.21 -50.33 -2.35
CA ARG A 226 -14.87 -50.40 -2.92
C ARG A 226 -13.86 -50.32 -1.80
#